data_AF-A0AAV7KEX6-F1
#
_entry.id   AF-A0AAV7KEX6-F1
#
_cell.length_a   1.000
_cell.length_b   1.000
_cell.length_c   1.000
_cell.angle_alpha   90.00
_cell.angle_beta   90.00
_cell.angle_gamma   90.00
#
_symmetry.space_group_name_H-M   'P 1'
#
loop_
_entity.id
_entity.type
_entity.pdbx_description
1 polymer ?
#
loop_
_entity_poly.entity_id
_entity_poly.type
_entity_poly.pdbx_seq_one_letter_code
_entity_poly.pdbx_strand_id
1 'polypeptide(L)'
;MASKDDNFNLKWRGYIEFRTILKIQPVHIFSELQEILCVDYPSRSTVERWAARLRSGDADVTDLPRSGRPVSATTSENIALLKVWSWKTSALLSIN
;
A
#
# COMPACT_ATOMS: atom_id res chain seq x y z
N MET A 1 -11.23 3.92 -6.33
CA MET A 1 -12.26 3.29 -5.47
C MET A 1 -11.54 2.32 -4.56
N ALA A 2 -11.67 2.44 -3.24
CA ALA A 2 -11.04 1.53 -2.28
C ALA A 2 -11.56 0.10 -2.51
N SER A 3 -10.66 -0.88 -2.54
CA SER A 3 -11.04 -2.28 -2.66
C SER A 3 -11.75 -2.74 -1.37
N LYS A 4 -12.52 -3.84 -1.45
CA LYS A 4 -13.22 -4.41 -0.29
C LYS A 4 -12.25 -4.71 0.87
N ASP A 5 -11.04 -5.14 0.52
CA ASP A 5 -9.97 -5.51 1.45
C ASP A 5 -9.38 -4.27 2.16
N ASP A 6 -9.35 -3.11 1.49
CA ASP A 6 -8.87 -1.86 2.10
C ASP A 6 -9.81 -1.39 3.22
N ASN A 7 -11.13 -1.46 2.99
CA ASN A 7 -12.12 -1.09 4.00
C ASN A 7 -12.08 -2.03 5.22
N PHE A 8 -11.83 -3.32 4.96
CA PHE A 8 -11.64 -4.29 6.04
C PHE A 8 -10.41 -3.97 6.89
N ASN A 9 -9.29 -3.64 6.24
CA ASN A 9 -8.06 -3.27 6.90
C ASN A 9 -8.17 -2.01 7.75
N LEU A 10 -8.90 -1.01 7.26
CA LEU A 10 -9.15 0.23 8.01
C LEU A 10 -9.88 -0.03 9.34
N LYS A 11 -10.82 -0.98 9.38
CA LYS A 11 -11.59 -1.27 10.61
C LYS A 11 -10.70 -1.78 11.74
N TRP A 12 -9.91 -2.82 11.49
CA TRP A 12 -9.07 -3.39 12.55
C TRP A 12 -7.87 -2.48 12.87
N ARG A 13 -7.36 -1.69 11.91
CA ARG A 13 -6.31 -0.69 12.17
C ARG A 13 -6.81 0.45 13.06
N GLY A 14 -8.01 0.98 12.78
CA GLY A 14 -8.64 1.97 13.65
C GLY A 14 -8.95 1.41 15.04
N TYR A 15 -9.32 0.13 15.14
CA TYR A 15 -9.46 -0.52 16.45
C TYR A 15 -8.13 -0.55 17.22
N ILE A 16 -7.03 -0.95 16.58
CA ILE A 16 -5.69 -0.95 17.18
C ILE A 16 -5.31 0.47 17.61
N GLU A 17 -5.63 1.50 16.81
CA GLU A 17 -5.38 2.90 17.14
C GLU A 17 -6.02 3.31 18.47
N PHE A 18 -7.35 3.18 18.59
CA PHE A 18 -8.04 3.56 19.82
C PHE A 18 -7.54 2.78 21.04
N ARG A 19 -7.28 1.47 20.88
CA ARG A 19 -6.76 0.63 21.96
C ARG A 19 -5.32 1.01 22.35
N THR A 20 -4.49 1.41 21.40
CA THR A 20 -3.13 1.90 21.65
C THR A 20 -3.13 3.24 22.37
N ILE A 21 -4.06 4.14 22.03
CA ILE A 21 -4.29 5.42 22.74
C ILE A 21 -4.66 5.15 24.20
N LEU A 22 -5.53 4.16 24.44
CA LEU A 22 -5.92 3.67 25.77
C LEU A 22 -4.81 2.90 26.52
N LYS A 23 -3.60 2.80 25.94
CA LYS A 23 -2.43 2.11 26.52
C LYS A 23 -2.66 0.62 26.80
N ILE A 24 -3.56 -0.02 26.05
CA ILE A 24 -3.79 -1.46 26.14
C ILE A 24 -2.61 -2.19 25.48
N GLN A 25 -2.16 -3.28 26.10
CA GLN A 25 -1.04 -4.08 25.57
C GLN A 25 -1.45 -4.81 24.28
N PRO A 26 -0.57 -4.90 23.27
CA PRO A 26 -0.87 -5.55 21.99
C PRO A 26 -1.40 -6.98 22.10
N VAL A 27 -0.99 -7.73 23.14
CA VAL A 27 -1.48 -9.09 23.39
C VAL A 27 -2.98 -9.13 23.66
N HIS A 28 -3.52 -8.16 24.41
CA HIS A 28 -4.95 -8.09 24.69
C HIS A 28 -5.72 -7.63 23.47
N ILE A 29 -5.19 -6.66 22.72
CA ILE A 29 -5.79 -6.20 21.46
C ILE A 29 -5.92 -7.34 20.46
N PHE A 30 -4.90 -8.21 20.37
CA PHE A 30 -4.94 -9.40 19.52
C PHE A 30 -6.04 -10.38 19.96
N SER A 31 -6.15 -10.69 21.25
CA SER A 31 -7.23 -11.54 21.77
C SER A 31 -8.61 -10.98 21.46
N GLU A 32 -8.83 -9.68 21.68
CA GLU A 32 -10.10 -9.00 21.36
C GLU A 32 -10.42 -9.07 19.86
N LEU A 33 -9.43 -8.83 18.99
CA LEU A 33 -9.62 -8.93 17.53
C LEU A 33 -9.96 -10.36 17.08
N GLN A 34 -9.33 -11.36 17.69
CA GLN A 34 -9.62 -12.77 17.42
C GLN A 34 -11.06 -13.13 17.80
N GLU A 35 -11.56 -12.63 18.93
CA GLU A 35 -12.94 -12.83 19.38
C GLU A 35 -13.97 -12.10 18.50
N ILE A 36 -13.67 -10.89 18.05
CA ILE A 36 -14.59 -10.05 17.26
C ILE A 36 -14.68 -10.52 15.81
N LEU A 37 -13.55 -10.86 15.18
CA LEU A 37 -13.47 -11.10 13.74
C LEU A 37 -13.45 -12.58 13.35
N CYS A 38 -13.17 -13.48 14.29
CA CYS A 38 -13.18 -14.95 14.20
C CYS A 38 -12.29 -15.61 13.14
N VAL A 39 -12.34 -15.18 11.87
CA VAL A 39 -11.71 -15.85 10.72
C VAL A 39 -10.70 -14.96 10.01
N ASP A 40 -11.02 -13.68 9.82
CA ASP A 40 -10.19 -12.75 9.07
C ASP A 40 -9.68 -11.68 10.03
N TYR A 41 -8.51 -11.89 10.64
CA TYR A 41 -7.93 -10.93 11.59
C TYR A 41 -6.41 -10.86 11.42
N PRO A 42 -5.79 -9.71 11.76
CA PRO A 42 -4.35 -9.55 11.61
C PRO A 42 -3.59 -10.49 12.55
N SER A 43 -2.42 -10.94 12.12
CA SER A 43 -1.50 -11.68 13.00
C SER A 43 -1.08 -10.83 14.20
N ARG A 44 -0.72 -11.48 15.32
CA ARG A 44 -0.18 -10.80 16.50
C ARG A 44 1.00 -9.87 16.18
N SER A 45 1.91 -10.29 15.31
CA SER A 45 3.06 -9.47 14.88
C SER A 45 2.63 -8.22 14.10
N THR A 46 1.53 -8.30 13.35
CA THR A 46 0.92 -7.14 12.68
C THR A 46 0.35 -6.17 13.71
N VAL A 47 -0.35 -6.67 14.73
CA VAL A 47 -0.88 -5.85 15.83
C VAL A 47 0.24 -5.12 16.57
N GLU A 48 1.31 -5.82 16.93
CA GLU A 48 2.48 -5.24 17.62
C GLU A 48 3.15 -4.15 16.78
N ARG A 49 3.32 -4.37 15.48
CA ARG A 49 3.89 -3.40 14.54
C ARG A 49 3.03 -2.14 14.44
N TRP A 50 1.72 -2.29 14.30
CA TRP A 50 0.79 -1.15 14.25
C TRP A 50 0.78 -0.37 15.55
N ALA A 51 0.71 -1.05 16.70
CA ALA A 51 0.76 -0.39 17.99
C ALA A 51 2.09 0.37 18.20
N ALA A 52 3.21 -0.15 17.72
CA ALA A 52 4.50 0.55 17.76
C ALA A 52 4.52 1.79 16.85
N ARG A 53 4.03 1.66 15.62
CA ARG A 53 3.91 2.76 14.65
C ARG A 53 3.06 3.91 15.20
N LEU A 54 1.89 3.59 15.75
CA LEU A 54 0.97 4.55 16.35
C LEU A 54 1.59 5.26 17.57
N ARG A 55 2.35 4.52 18.41
CA ARG A 55 3.09 5.13 19.53
C ARG A 55 4.20 6.08 19.08
N SER A 56 4.79 5.88 17.90
CA SER A 56 5.79 6.80 17.34
C SER A 56 5.19 8.09 16.76
N GLY A 57 3.86 8.27 16.81
CA GLY A 57 3.17 9.47 16.32
C GLY A 57 2.74 9.38 14.85
N ASP A 58 2.94 8.24 14.20
CA ASP A 58 2.43 7.98 12.86
C ASP A 58 1.00 7.43 12.97
N ALA A 59 0.02 8.36 12.93
CA ALA A 59 -1.41 8.10 13.10
C ALA A 59 -2.14 7.72 11.80
N ASP A 60 -1.43 7.57 10.67
CA ASP A 60 -2.08 7.23 9.41
C ASP A 60 -2.38 5.73 9.32
N VAL A 61 -3.66 5.39 9.51
CA VAL A 61 -4.20 4.03 9.39
C VAL A 61 -4.40 3.59 7.93
N THR A 62 -4.28 4.51 6.97
CA THR A 62 -4.38 4.20 5.54
C THR A 62 -3.07 3.63 5.00
N ASP A 63 -3.16 2.88 3.90
CA ASP A 63 -1.96 2.48 3.18
C ASP A 63 -1.40 3.70 2.44
N LEU A 64 -0.11 3.96 2.63
CA LEU A 64 0.61 4.88 1.77
C LEU A 64 0.56 4.38 0.31
N PRO A 65 0.65 5.30 -0.67
CA PRO A 65 0.77 4.93 -2.07
C PRO A 65 1.86 3.86 -2.21
N ARG A 66 1.49 2.68 -2.72
CA ARG A 66 2.46 1.60 -2.93
C ARG A 66 3.52 2.11 -3.90
N SER A 67 4.80 1.90 -3.57
CA SER A 67 5.88 2.15 -4.51
C SER A 67 5.74 1.20 -5.69
N GLY A 68 5.23 1.70 -6.80
CA GLY A 68 5.17 0.98 -8.07
C GLY A 68 6.37 1.32 -8.96
N ARG A 69 6.53 0.56 -10.04
CA ARG A 69 7.30 1.02 -11.20
C ARG A 69 6.82 2.43 -11.53
N PRO A 70 7.71 3.43 -11.77
CA PRO A 70 7.26 4.71 -12.27
C PRO A 70 6.34 4.41 -13.45
N VAL A 71 5.11 4.94 -13.41
CA VAL A 71 4.23 4.93 -14.58
C VAL A 71 5.13 5.42 -15.69
N SER A 72 5.41 4.57 -16.69
CA SER A 72 6.11 5.00 -17.88
C SER A 72 5.21 6.05 -18.46
N ALA A 73 5.46 7.30 -18.09
CA ALA A 73 4.61 8.40 -18.48
C ALA A 73 4.71 8.39 -20.00
N THR A 74 3.58 8.15 -20.64
CA THR A 74 3.41 8.38 -22.07
C THR A 74 3.46 9.89 -22.28
N THR A 75 4.63 10.48 -22.01
CA THR A 75 4.92 11.87 -22.30
C THR A 75 5.10 11.99 -23.80
N SER A 76 4.72 13.15 -24.30
CA SER A 76 4.92 13.55 -25.69
C SER A 76 6.38 13.34 -26.11
N GLU A 77 7.35 13.58 -25.21
CA GLU A 77 8.77 13.35 -25.46
C GLU A 77 9.11 11.86 -25.67
N ASN A 78 8.60 10.96 -24.82
CA ASN A 78 8.85 9.53 -24.95
C ASN A 78 8.24 8.96 -26.25
N ILE A 79 7.06 9.44 -26.64
CA ILE A 79 6.44 9.08 -27.93
C ILE A 79 7.27 9.62 -29.10
N ALA A 80 7.76 10.86 -29.01
CA ALA A 80 8.57 11.46 -30.05
C ALA A 80 9.89 10.70 -30.26
N LEU A 81 10.55 10.28 -29.17
CA LEU A 81 11.77 9.46 -29.24
C LEU A 81 11.52 8.11 -29.94
N LEU A 82 10.42 7.43 -29.61
CA LEU A 82 10.06 6.15 -30.27
C LEU A 82 9.73 6.34 -31.76
N LYS A 83 8.98 7.39 -32.12
CA LYS A 83 8.72 7.74 -33.52
C LYS A 83 10.02 8.08 -34.25
N VAL A 84 10.95 8.75 -33.57
CA VAL A 84 12.23 9.12 -34.15
C VAL A 84 13.10 7.91 -34.46
N TRP A 85 13.14 6.97 -33.53
CA TRP A 85 13.88 5.73 -33.68
C TRP A 85 13.29 4.86 -34.79
N SER A 86 11.96 4.81 -34.90
CA SER A 86 11.27 4.05 -35.95
C SER A 86 11.60 4.53 -37.36
N TRP A 87 11.72 5.83 -37.62
CA TRP A 87 12.10 6.30 -38.96
C TRP A 87 13.58 6.06 -39.26
N LYS A 88 14.45 6.19 -38.25
CA LYS A 88 15.90 5.95 -38.40
C LYS A 88 16.21 4.50 -38.73
N THR A 89 15.54 3.54 -38.08
CA THR A 89 15.75 2.11 -38.35
C THR A 89 15.18 1.69 -39.70
N SER A 90 14.01 2.21 -40.10
CA SER A 90 13.45 1.93 -41.43
C SER A 90 14.30 2.52 -42.56
N ALA A 91 14.93 3.69 -42.37
CA ALA A 91 15.81 4.28 -43.38
C ALA A 91 17.11 3.48 -43.60
N LEU A 92 17.64 2.86 -42.54
CA LEU A 92 18.87 2.05 -42.62
C LEU A 92 18.62 0.66 -43.24
N LEU A 93 17.40 0.12 -43.14
CA LEU A 93 17.03 -1.17 -43.72
C LEU A 93 16.53 -1.09 -45.18
N SER A 94 16.34 0.12 -45.72
CA SER A 94 15.85 0.34 -47.09
C SER A 94 16.94 0.73 -48.10
N ILE A 95 18.23 0.71 -47.69
CA ILE A 95 19.40 1.05 -48.54
C ILE A 95 20.19 -0.20 -48.97
N ASN A 96 19.69 -1.42 -48.71
CA ASN A 96 20.34 -2.66 -49.16
C ASN A 96 19.44 -3.46 -50.11
#